data_AF-A0A948YSH7-F1
#
_entry.id   AF-A0A948YSH7-F1
#
_cell.length_a   1.000
_cell.length_b   1.000
_cell.length_c   1.000
_cell.angle_alpha   90.00
_cell.angle_beta   90.00
_cell.angle_gamma   90.00
#
_symmetry.space_group_name_H-M   'P 1'
#
loop_
_entity.id
_entity.type
_entity.pdbx_description
1 polymer ?
#
loop_
_entity_poly.entity_id
_entity_poly.type
_entity_poly.pdbx_seq_one_letter_code
_entity_poly.pdbx_strand_id
1 'polypeptide(L)'
;MRIKFKINNLEEERRIIARTKKNITWLKDRGYFFILPVNCLEEEYSREKYKISAIIKEWRKTEKIFLKGIKIFDRDFKKTIEVFFTRYGVGGSYFPPDKVLININEKCKKSPKEISIIVAHETIHLIVEPTVKRLKIDHWTKERV
;
A
#
# COMPACT_ATOMS: atom_id res chain seq x y z
N MET A 1 4.75 16.34 -6.49
CA MET A 1 4.35 15.26 -5.58
C MET A 1 5.52 14.83 -4.73
N ARG A 2 5.31 14.58 -3.44
CA ARG A 2 6.35 14.05 -2.53
C ARG A 2 5.82 12.78 -1.88
N ILE A 3 6.61 11.71 -1.85
CA ILE A 3 6.26 10.49 -1.12
C ILE A 3 7.03 10.47 0.21
N LYS A 4 6.29 10.28 1.32
CA LYS A 4 6.83 10.11 2.66
C LYS A 4 6.56 8.69 3.14
N PHE A 5 7.60 8.00 3.57
CA PHE A 5 7.52 6.65 4.11
C PHE A 5 7.40 6.68 5.63
N LYS A 6 6.47 5.89 6.17
CA LYS A 6 6.20 5.76 7.60
C LYS A 6 6.03 4.29 7.98
N ILE A 7 6.38 3.97 9.22
CA ILE A 7 6.05 2.68 9.83
C ILE A 7 4.80 2.89 10.67
N ASN A 8 3.81 2.01 10.54
CA ASN A 8 2.63 2.06 11.39
C ASN A 8 2.99 1.84 12.85
N ASN A 9 2.22 2.48 13.73
CA ASN A 9 2.25 2.18 15.14
C ASN A 9 1.28 1.04 15.47
N LEU A 10 1.34 0.56 16.72
CA LEU A 10 0.52 -0.53 17.20
C LEU A 10 -1.00 -0.30 16.99
N GLU A 11 -1.46 0.93 17.22
CA GLU A 11 -2.87 1.29 17.09
C GLU A 11 -3.35 1.25 15.62
N GLU A 12 -2.53 1.71 14.68
CA GLU A 12 -2.82 1.59 13.26
C GLU A 12 -2.82 0.13 12.81
N GLU A 13 -1.93 -0.71 13.34
CA GLU A 13 -1.97 -2.16 13.08
C GLU A 13 -3.26 -2.81 13.58
N ARG A 14 -3.76 -2.44 14.78
CA ARG A 14 -5.08 -2.90 15.26
C ARG A 14 -6.18 -2.55 14.29
N ARG A 15 -6.21 -1.32 13.79
CA ARG A 15 -7.21 -0.85 12.83
C ARG A 15 -7.14 -1.61 11.52
N ILE A 16 -5.94 -1.88 11.01
CA ILE A 16 -5.72 -2.67 9.80
C ILE A 16 -6.26 -4.08 9.98
N ILE A 17 -5.91 -4.75 11.08
CA ILE A 17 -6.37 -6.10 11.41
C ILE A 17 -7.90 -6.13 11.53
N ALA A 18 -8.50 -5.19 12.27
CA ALA A 18 -9.95 -5.11 12.43
C ALA A 18 -10.65 -4.93 11.08
N ARG A 19 -10.12 -4.07 10.22
CA ARG A 19 -10.65 -3.86 8.86
C ARG A 19 -10.48 -5.11 7.99
N THR A 20 -9.33 -5.77 8.04
CA THR A 20 -9.12 -7.02 7.31
C THR A 20 -10.10 -8.08 7.76
N LYS A 21 -10.28 -8.26 9.08
CA LYS A 21 -11.27 -9.19 9.66
C LYS A 21 -12.69 -8.90 9.19
N LYS A 22 -13.11 -7.63 9.20
CA LYS A 22 -14.43 -7.20 8.71
C LYS A 22 -14.69 -7.57 7.25
N ASN A 23 -13.64 -7.64 6.43
CA ASN A 23 -13.75 -7.88 4.98
C ASN A 23 -13.24 -9.28 4.56
N ILE A 24 -13.03 -10.22 5.49
CA ILE A 24 -12.43 -11.54 5.18
C ILE A 24 -13.18 -12.26 4.06
N THR A 25 -14.51 -12.32 4.12
CA THR A 25 -15.31 -13.03 3.11
C THR A 25 -15.09 -12.41 1.74
N TRP A 26 -15.27 -11.10 1.62
CA TRP A 26 -15.07 -10.36 0.37
C TRP A 26 -13.66 -10.55 -0.21
N LEU A 27 -12.63 -10.59 0.64
CA LEU A 27 -11.24 -10.79 0.23
C LEU A 27 -11.02 -12.21 -0.28
N LYS A 28 -11.51 -13.22 0.43
CA LYS A 28 -11.42 -14.63 0.02
C LYS A 28 -12.15 -14.88 -1.30
N ASP A 29 -13.37 -14.36 -1.44
CA ASP A 29 -14.19 -14.53 -2.65
C ASP A 29 -13.53 -13.94 -3.89
N ARG A 30 -12.64 -12.95 -3.71
CA ARG A 30 -11.86 -12.31 -4.78
C ARG A 30 -10.42 -12.82 -4.88
N GLY A 31 -10.06 -13.88 -4.16
CA GLY A 31 -8.72 -14.47 -4.24
C GLY A 31 -7.60 -13.59 -3.66
N TYR A 32 -7.92 -12.61 -2.81
CA TYR A 32 -6.90 -11.82 -2.15
C TYR A 32 -6.21 -12.63 -1.05
N PHE A 33 -4.88 -12.65 -1.09
CA PHE A 33 -4.07 -13.09 0.03
C PHE A 33 -3.91 -11.96 1.07
N PHE A 34 -4.08 -12.30 2.34
CA PHE A 34 -3.92 -11.37 3.46
C PHE A 34 -3.26 -12.05 4.66
N ILE A 35 -2.65 -11.24 5.52
CA ILE A 35 -1.97 -11.71 6.73
C ILE A 35 -2.64 -11.15 7.97
N LEU A 36 -2.86 -12.00 8.96
CA LEU A 36 -3.30 -11.64 10.30
C LEU A 36 -2.21 -12.05 11.30
N PRO A 37 -2.17 -11.46 12.50
CA PRO A 37 -1.31 -11.95 13.57
C PRO A 37 -1.68 -13.39 13.93
N VAL A 38 -0.70 -14.19 14.30
CA VAL A 38 -0.88 -15.58 14.75
C VAL A 38 -1.25 -15.61 16.23
N ASN A 39 -0.58 -14.76 17.02
CA ASN A 39 -0.72 -14.54 18.45
C ASN A 39 -1.31 -13.15 18.72
N CYS A 40 -1.15 -12.65 19.94
CA CYS A 40 -1.53 -11.30 20.32
C CYS A 40 -0.68 -10.27 19.55
N LEU A 41 -1.32 -9.22 19.03
CA LEU A 41 -0.63 -8.18 18.24
C LEU A 41 0.47 -7.50 19.06
N GLU A 42 0.17 -7.24 20.34
CA GLU A 42 1.06 -6.61 21.31
C GLU A 42 2.39 -7.38 21.47
N GLU A 43 2.36 -8.70 21.34
CA GLU A 43 3.53 -9.57 21.43
C GLU A 43 4.28 -9.65 20.10
N GLU A 44 3.56 -9.67 18.98
CA GLU A 44 4.18 -9.80 17.66
C GLU A 44 4.76 -8.50 17.11
N TYR A 45 4.16 -7.37 17.48
CA TYR A 45 4.52 -6.06 16.97
C TYR A 45 5.92 -5.66 17.46
N SER A 46 6.82 -5.48 16.49
CA SER A 46 8.12 -4.87 16.73
C SER A 46 8.50 -4.02 15.53
N ARG A 47 8.88 -2.77 15.79
CA ARG A 47 9.28 -1.80 14.77
C ARG A 47 10.53 -2.24 14.01
N GLU A 48 11.42 -2.99 14.67
CA GLU A 48 12.66 -3.50 14.09
C GLU A 48 12.40 -4.50 12.98
N LYS A 49 11.28 -5.24 13.04
CA LYS A 49 10.88 -6.22 12.02
C LYS A 49 10.51 -5.58 10.68
N TYR A 50 10.37 -4.25 10.58
CA TYR A 50 9.95 -3.59 9.35
C TYR A 50 11.10 -3.39 8.35
N LYS A 51 12.36 -3.27 8.81
CA LYS A 51 13.59 -3.20 7.96
C LYS A 51 13.44 -2.45 6.62
N ILE A 52 12.84 -1.26 6.62
CA ILE A 52 12.37 -0.58 5.38
C ILE A 52 13.46 0.16 4.60
N SER A 53 14.68 0.23 5.11
CA SER A 53 15.77 1.03 4.50
C SER A 53 16.08 0.59 3.07
N ALA A 54 16.10 -0.72 2.80
CA ALA A 54 16.33 -1.26 1.47
C ALA A 54 15.20 -0.89 0.48
N ILE A 55 13.96 -0.90 0.94
CA ILE A 55 12.77 -0.52 0.16
C ILE A 55 12.85 0.97 -0.20
N ILE A 56 13.15 1.83 0.77
CA ILE A 56 13.29 3.27 0.53
C ILE A 56 14.42 3.53 -0.47
N LYS A 57 15.57 2.86 -0.31
CA LYS A 57 16.70 2.99 -1.24
C LYS A 57 16.30 2.58 -2.66
N GLU A 58 15.56 1.49 -2.80
CA GLU A 58 15.10 1.01 -4.09
C GLU A 58 14.09 1.97 -4.73
N TRP A 59 13.10 2.45 -3.95
CA TRP A 59 12.15 3.45 -4.42
C TRP A 59 12.84 4.69 -4.98
N ARG A 60 13.85 5.21 -4.28
CA ARG A 60 14.58 6.42 -4.71
C ARG A 60 15.26 6.28 -6.08
N LYS A 61 15.65 5.06 -6.47
CA LYS A 61 16.20 4.81 -7.83
C LYS A 61 15.12 4.96 -8.90
N THR A 62 13.90 4.50 -8.60
CA THR A 62 12.78 4.48 -9.54
C THR A 62 11.91 5.74 -9.49
N GLU A 63 12.01 6.54 -8.43
CA GLU A 63 11.13 7.67 -8.14
C GLU A 63 11.09 8.68 -9.29
N LYS A 64 12.24 9.03 -9.88
CA LYS A 64 12.30 9.98 -10.99
C LYS A 64 11.52 9.49 -12.22
N ILE A 65 11.63 8.20 -12.54
CA ILE A 65 10.94 7.58 -13.67
C ILE A 65 9.45 7.53 -13.40
N PHE A 66 9.06 7.08 -12.21
CA PHE A 66 7.67 7.05 -11.75
C PHE A 66 7.02 8.44 -11.80
N LEU A 67 7.68 9.46 -11.23
CA LEU A 67 7.18 10.83 -11.22
C LEU A 67 7.05 11.42 -12.63
N LYS A 68 7.92 11.03 -13.58
CA LYS A 68 7.76 11.41 -14.98
C LYS A 68 6.53 10.73 -15.60
N GLY A 69 6.33 9.44 -15.33
CA GLY A 69 5.21 8.66 -15.84
C GLY A 69 3.86 9.21 -15.40
N ILE A 70 3.70 9.57 -14.12
CA ILE A 70 2.41 10.06 -13.61
C ILE A 70 2.04 11.48 -14.08
N LYS A 71 2.97 12.25 -14.67
CA LYS A 71 2.65 13.58 -15.20
C LYS A 71 1.61 13.54 -16.33
N ILE A 72 1.47 12.40 -17.01
CA ILE A 72 0.46 12.20 -18.07
C ILE A 72 -0.97 12.37 -17.56
N PHE A 73 -1.21 12.22 -16.26
CA PHE A 73 -2.54 12.34 -15.68
C PHE A 73 -2.98 13.81 -15.47
N ASP A 74 -2.18 14.78 -15.92
CA ASP A 74 -2.43 16.24 -15.95
C ASP A 74 -3.19 16.78 -14.72
N ARG A 75 -2.72 16.36 -13.54
CA ARG A 75 -3.25 16.82 -12.24
C ARG A 75 -2.16 17.55 -11.50
N ASP A 76 -2.54 18.65 -10.86
CA ASP A 76 -1.63 19.42 -10.02
C ASP A 76 -1.30 18.61 -8.74
N PHE A 77 -0.30 17.73 -8.84
CA PHE A 77 0.12 16.81 -7.77
C PHE A 77 0.93 17.52 -6.67
N LYS A 78 0.43 18.65 -6.16
CA LYS A 78 0.99 19.36 -5.00
C LYS A 78 0.73 18.64 -3.67
N LYS A 79 0.19 17.41 -3.72
CA LYS A 79 -0.06 16.58 -2.55
C LYS A 79 1.20 15.80 -2.13
N THR A 80 1.34 15.64 -0.83
CA THR A 80 2.24 14.65 -0.24
C THR A 80 1.46 13.35 -0.12
N ILE A 81 2.03 12.23 -0.56
CA ILE A 81 1.46 10.90 -0.36
C ILE A 81 2.22 10.23 0.79
N GLU A 82 1.47 9.71 1.75
CA GLU A 82 2.01 9.00 2.90
C GLU A 82 1.90 7.49 2.67
N VAL A 83 3.06 6.85 2.49
CA VAL A 83 3.16 5.41 2.37
C VAL A 83 3.47 4.84 3.75
N PHE A 84 2.51 4.09 4.29
CA PHE A 84 2.65 3.37 5.54
C PHE A 84 2.99 1.91 5.27
N PHE A 85 3.95 1.40 6.02
CA PHE A 85 4.26 -0.02 6.02
C PHE A 85 3.49 -0.71 7.14
N THR A 86 2.98 -1.91 6.84
CA THR A 86 2.32 -2.83 7.76
C THR A 86 2.86 -4.26 7.63
N ARG A 87 2.63 -5.09 8.63
CA ARG A 87 2.87 -6.55 8.56
C ARG A 87 1.58 -7.36 8.41
N TYR A 88 0.42 -6.70 8.32
CA TYR A 88 -0.89 -7.34 8.29
C TYR A 88 -1.76 -6.77 7.15
N GLY A 89 -2.86 -7.45 6.86
CA GLY A 89 -3.73 -7.13 5.74
C GLY A 89 -3.23 -7.65 4.39
N VAL A 90 -3.75 -7.08 3.31
CA VAL A 90 -3.42 -7.44 1.92
C VAL A 90 -2.09 -6.84 1.47
N GLY A 91 -1.57 -7.30 0.32
CA GLY A 91 -0.26 -6.88 -0.20
C GLY A 91 -0.05 -5.37 -0.33
N GLY A 92 -1.06 -4.65 -0.82
CA GLY A 92 -1.09 -3.21 -0.97
C GLY A 92 -2.54 -2.72 -0.86
N SER A 93 -2.72 -1.47 -0.45
CA SER A 93 -4.02 -0.80 -0.49
C SER A 93 -3.84 0.72 -0.43
N TYR A 94 -4.82 1.46 -0.93
CA TYR A 94 -4.82 2.92 -0.91
C TYR A 94 -6.08 3.49 -0.24
N PHE A 95 -5.92 4.69 0.32
CA PHE A 95 -6.95 5.41 1.07
C PHE A 95 -6.91 6.88 0.65
N PRO A 96 -7.89 7.33 -0.17
CA PRO A 96 -8.04 8.73 -0.50
C PRO A 96 -8.13 9.61 0.77
N PRO A 97 -7.52 10.80 0.76
CA PRO A 97 -6.95 11.47 -0.42
C PRO A 97 -5.46 11.19 -0.68
N ASP A 98 -4.70 10.64 0.27
CA ASP A 98 -3.23 10.74 0.26
C ASP A 98 -2.49 9.59 0.95
N LYS A 99 -3.18 8.53 1.40
CA LYS A 99 -2.56 7.43 2.14
C LYS A 99 -2.45 6.16 1.30
N VAL A 100 -1.28 5.53 1.32
CA VAL A 100 -1.00 4.21 0.76
C VAL A 100 -0.51 3.30 1.89
N LEU A 101 -0.91 2.04 1.88
CA LEU A 101 -0.56 1.04 2.86
C LEU A 101 0.05 -0.18 2.16
N ILE A 102 1.23 -0.60 2.61
CA ILE A 102 1.98 -1.67 1.98
C ILE A 102 2.33 -2.74 3.00
N ASN A 103 1.92 -3.97 2.73
CA ASN A 103 2.27 -5.10 3.57
C ASN A 103 3.64 -5.66 3.19
N ILE A 104 4.56 -5.60 4.16
CA ILE A 104 5.96 -6.01 4.04
C ILE A 104 6.30 -7.24 4.87
N ASN A 105 5.29 -8.00 5.31
CA ASN A 105 5.52 -9.21 6.08
C ASN A 105 6.41 -10.20 5.31
N GLU A 106 7.41 -10.75 5.99
CA GLU A 106 8.39 -11.69 5.44
C GLU A 106 7.75 -12.94 4.83
N LYS A 107 6.57 -13.37 5.31
CA LYS A 107 5.83 -14.48 4.72
C LYS A 107 5.43 -14.22 3.25
N CYS A 108 5.35 -12.95 2.84
CA CYS A 108 5.11 -12.59 1.44
C CYS A 108 6.34 -12.78 0.55
N LYS A 109 7.54 -12.97 1.11
CA LYS A 109 8.82 -13.15 0.40
C LYS A 109 9.11 -12.12 -0.71
N LYS A 110 8.61 -10.88 -0.57
CA LYS A 110 8.80 -9.82 -1.57
C LYS A 110 10.16 -9.16 -1.43
N SER A 111 10.87 -9.00 -2.53
CA SER A 111 12.08 -8.19 -2.63
C SER A 111 11.76 -6.69 -2.49
N PRO A 112 12.76 -5.85 -2.12
CA PRO A 112 12.60 -4.40 -2.11
C PRO A 112 12.11 -3.81 -3.44
N LYS A 113 12.48 -4.44 -4.56
CA LYS A 113 12.06 -4.05 -5.92
C LYS A 113 10.56 -4.29 -6.11
N GLU A 114 10.08 -5.48 -5.76
CA GLU A 114 8.65 -5.81 -5.83
C GLU A 114 7.82 -4.90 -4.93
N ILE A 115 8.30 -4.61 -3.71
CA ILE A 115 7.61 -3.70 -2.79
C ILE A 115 7.55 -2.28 -3.40
N SER A 116 8.62 -1.81 -4.04
CA SER A 116 8.63 -0.51 -4.72
C SER A 116 7.64 -0.45 -5.89
N ILE A 117 7.46 -1.55 -6.62
CA ILE A 117 6.43 -1.67 -7.67
C ILE A 117 5.03 -1.58 -7.06
N ILE A 118 4.77 -2.25 -5.93
CA ILE A 118 3.47 -2.17 -5.24
C ILE A 118 3.22 -0.73 -4.77
N VAL A 119 4.23 -0.04 -4.23
CA VAL A 119 4.10 1.39 -3.89
C VAL A 119 3.66 2.21 -5.10
N ALA A 120 4.27 1.98 -6.27
CA ALA A 120 3.89 2.68 -7.50
C ALA A 120 2.44 2.36 -7.91
N HIS A 121 2.07 1.09 -7.93
CA HIS A 121 0.72 0.61 -8.29
C HIS A 121 -0.37 1.23 -7.40
N GLU A 122 -0.23 1.12 -6.07
CA GLU A 122 -1.20 1.70 -5.13
C GLU A 122 -1.26 3.23 -5.23
N THR A 123 -0.12 3.87 -5.50
CA THR A 123 -0.06 5.32 -5.72
C THR A 123 -0.81 5.72 -7.00
N ILE A 124 -0.68 4.94 -8.07
CA ILE A 124 -1.42 5.18 -9.32
C ILE A 124 -2.92 5.02 -9.06
N HIS A 125 -3.35 3.96 -8.38
CA HIS A 125 -4.75 3.78 -8.01
C HIS A 125 -5.31 4.97 -7.23
N LEU A 126 -4.57 5.45 -6.22
CA LEU A 126 -4.93 6.64 -5.47
C LEU A 126 -5.10 7.88 -6.35
N ILE A 127 -4.21 8.07 -7.33
CA ILE A 127 -4.24 9.19 -8.28
C ILE A 127 -5.44 9.13 -9.21
N VAL A 128 -5.75 7.95 -9.75
CA VAL A 128 -6.82 7.77 -10.76
C VAL A 128 -8.19 7.54 -10.14
N GLU A 129 -8.27 7.29 -8.82
CA GLU A 129 -9.51 7.00 -8.08
C GLU A 129 -10.67 7.98 -8.41
N PRO A 130 -10.48 9.31 -8.48
CA PRO A 130 -11.58 10.20 -8.87
C PRO A 130 -12.14 9.92 -10.27
N THR A 131 -11.27 9.53 -11.21
CA THR A 131 -11.69 9.14 -12.57
C THR A 131 -12.42 7.81 -12.57
N VAL A 132 -11.89 6.82 -11.84
CA VAL A 132 -12.51 5.49 -11.66
C VAL A 132 -13.91 5.62 -11.11
N LYS A 133 -14.10 6.43 -10.05
CA LYS A 133 -15.43 6.70 -9.47
C LYS A 133 -16.36 7.40 -10.45
N ARG A 134 -15.87 8.45 -11.13
CA ARG A 134 -16.67 9.21 -12.11
C ARG A 134 -17.15 8.34 -13.28
N LEU A 135 -16.28 7.46 -13.77
CA LEU A 135 -16.57 6.57 -14.90
C LEU A 135 -17.17 5.22 -14.49
N LYS A 136 -17.37 4.99 -13.18
CA LYS A 136 -17.86 3.72 -12.62
C LYS A 136 -17.09 2.49 -13.13
N ILE A 137 -15.77 2.62 -13.26
CA ILE A 137 -14.90 1.51 -13.67
C ILE A 137 -14.95 0.44 -12.59
N ASP A 138 -15.15 -0.81 -12.99
CA ASP A 138 -15.23 -1.93 -12.06
C ASP A 138 -13.86 -2.22 -11.42
N HIS A 139 -13.91 -2.95 -10.31
CA HIS A 139 -12.73 -3.25 -9.49
C HIS A 139 -11.64 -3.96 -10.29
N TRP A 140 -11.96 -4.99 -11.07
CA TRP A 140 -10.94 -5.78 -11.77
C TRP A 140 -10.32 -5.06 -12.95
N THR A 141 -11.10 -4.23 -13.65
CA THR A 141 -10.54 -3.35 -14.68
C THR A 141 -9.56 -2.35 -14.08
N LYS A 142 -9.86 -1.80 -12.90
CA LYS A 142 -8.98 -0.87 -12.20
C LYS A 142 -7.67 -1.53 -11.76
N GLU A 143 -7.69 -2.74 -11.21
CA GLU A 143 -6.49 -3.44 -10.69
C GLU A 143 -5.47 -3.83 -11.78
N ARG A 144 -5.81 -3.69 -13.07
CA ARG A 144 -4.90 -3.96 -14.21
C ARG A 144 -3.99 -2.78 -14.57
N VAL A 145 -4.10 -1.65 -13.86
CA VAL A 145 -3.35 -0.41 -14.09
C VAL A 145 -2.04 -0.37 -13.31
#